data_AF-A0A962QQQ3-F1
#
_entry.id   AF-A0A962QQQ3-F1
#
_cell.length_a   1.000
_cell.length_b   1.000
_cell.length_c   1.000
_cell.angle_alpha   90.00
_cell.angle_beta   90.00
_cell.angle_gamma   90.00
#
_symmetry.space_group_name_H-M   'P 1'
#
loop_
_entity.id
_entity.type
_entity.pdbx_description
1 polymer ?
#
loop_
_entity_poly.entity_id
_entity_poly.type
_entity_poly.pdbx_seq_one_letter_code
_entity_poly.pdbx_strand_id
1 'polypeptide(L)'
;HIKAGIYRKVDKTRLANYGNLDPVIMKGLVDLDPGNEHVVPYMWGTTSIGYNAAKVNERLGADAPKDTWALMFDPKVASRLADCGISLIDDPTEVFSAALVYLGKDPNSTAKADLDAATALLESVRPYIRYFHSSQYINDLANGDLCVAHGYSGDILQARDRAVEANNGVEVVLTIPREGAVAFVDVMAMPADAPHPENAHRLIDFLMGPEVIAKISDFVGYANAIPASLSLMDEAVRNNKGIFPPQEVLERLIAPAELDPAAQRSRTRAWTRVKAGR
;
A
#
# COMPACT_ATOMS: atom_id res chain seq x y z
N HIS A 1 11.16 -11.11 -10.19
CA HIS A 1 10.93 -12.55 -9.99
C HIS A 1 10.67 -13.31 -11.29
N ILE A 2 9.74 -12.88 -12.13
CA ILE A 2 9.41 -13.52 -13.42
C ILE A 2 10.66 -13.70 -14.31
N LYS A 3 11.46 -12.65 -14.47
CA LYS A 3 12.75 -12.70 -15.21
C LYS A 3 13.75 -13.74 -14.69
N ALA A 4 13.65 -14.12 -13.41
CA ALA A 4 14.51 -15.14 -12.80
C ALA A 4 13.97 -16.58 -12.99
N GLY A 5 12.82 -16.75 -13.65
CA GLY A 5 12.26 -18.07 -13.97
C GLY A 5 11.69 -18.82 -12.78
N ILE A 6 11.43 -18.15 -11.65
CA ILE A 6 10.97 -18.82 -10.42
C ILE A 6 9.47 -19.14 -10.42
N TYR A 7 8.71 -18.59 -11.38
CA TYR A 7 7.28 -18.86 -11.54
C TYR A 7 7.04 -19.59 -12.86
N ARG A 8 6.09 -20.53 -12.85
CA ARG A 8 5.58 -21.14 -14.08
C ARG A 8 4.47 -20.28 -14.68
N LYS A 9 4.24 -20.45 -15.99
CA LYS A 9 3.06 -19.89 -16.64
C LYS A 9 1.77 -20.47 -16.03
N VAL A 10 0.77 -19.62 -15.89
CA VAL A 10 -0.60 -19.95 -15.49
C VAL A 10 -1.39 -20.35 -16.73
N ASP A 11 -1.96 -21.55 -16.74
CA ASP A 11 -2.83 -22.00 -17.81
C ASP A 11 -4.22 -21.38 -17.64
N LYS A 12 -4.46 -20.29 -18.37
CA LYS A 12 -5.68 -19.50 -18.33
C LYS A 12 -6.91 -20.30 -18.77
N THR A 13 -6.74 -21.35 -19.57
CA THR A 13 -7.86 -22.20 -20.02
C THR A 13 -8.47 -23.01 -18.87
N ARG A 14 -7.76 -23.10 -17.75
CA ARG A 14 -8.17 -23.82 -16.53
C ARG A 14 -8.78 -22.90 -15.47
N LEU A 15 -8.91 -21.61 -15.79
CA LEU A 15 -9.46 -20.58 -14.92
C LEU A 15 -10.77 -20.07 -15.54
N ALA A 16 -11.90 -20.69 -15.17
CA ALA A 16 -13.22 -20.32 -15.67
C ALA A 16 -13.58 -18.86 -15.33
N ASN A 17 -13.07 -18.35 -14.21
CA ASN A 17 -13.31 -16.98 -13.76
C ASN A 17 -12.34 -15.94 -14.33
N TYR A 18 -11.39 -16.32 -15.22
CA TYR A 18 -10.36 -15.40 -15.73
C TYR A 18 -10.93 -14.21 -16.50
N GLY A 19 -12.05 -14.41 -17.18
CA GLY A 19 -12.76 -13.33 -17.89
C GLY A 19 -13.34 -12.26 -16.97
N ASN A 20 -13.41 -12.48 -15.66
CA ASN A 20 -13.96 -11.52 -14.70
C ASN A 20 -12.93 -10.51 -14.19
N LEU A 21 -11.65 -10.65 -14.55
CA LEU A 21 -10.57 -9.76 -14.09
C LEU A 21 -10.71 -8.35 -14.69
N ASP A 22 -10.43 -7.34 -13.88
CA ASP A 22 -10.48 -5.94 -14.30
C ASP A 22 -9.45 -5.66 -15.41
N PRO A 23 -9.87 -5.21 -16.61
CA PRO A 23 -8.97 -4.98 -17.72
C PRO A 23 -7.95 -3.85 -17.47
N VAL A 24 -8.26 -2.88 -16.61
CA VAL A 24 -7.34 -1.80 -16.24
C VAL A 24 -6.22 -2.34 -15.38
N ILE A 25 -6.54 -3.14 -14.34
CA ILE A 25 -5.54 -3.79 -13.49
C ILE A 25 -4.67 -4.73 -14.32
N MET A 26 -5.29 -5.56 -15.18
CA MET A 26 -4.57 -6.48 -16.05
C MET A 26 -3.60 -5.76 -16.99
N LYS A 27 -4.03 -4.63 -17.59
CA LYS A 27 -3.17 -3.79 -18.43
C LYS A 27 -1.98 -3.23 -17.65
N GLY A 28 -2.19 -2.79 -16.40
CA GLY A 28 -1.12 -2.28 -15.54
C GLY A 28 -0.04 -3.30 -15.21
N LEU A 29 -0.34 -4.61 -15.28
CA LEU A 29 0.61 -5.68 -14.99
C LEU A 29 1.45 -6.11 -16.21
N VAL A 30 1.14 -5.66 -17.43
CA VAL A 30 1.78 -6.17 -18.67
C VAL A 30 3.28 -5.88 -18.73
N ASP A 31 3.73 -4.74 -18.20
CA ASP A 31 5.16 -4.40 -18.20
C ASP A 31 5.98 -5.32 -17.28
N LEU A 32 5.36 -5.79 -16.19
CA LEU A 32 5.95 -6.74 -15.24
C LEU A 32 5.86 -8.19 -15.75
N ASP A 33 4.70 -8.55 -16.30
CA ASP A 33 4.36 -9.89 -16.78
C ASP A 33 3.81 -9.80 -18.21
N PRO A 34 4.69 -9.79 -19.23
CA PRO A 34 4.27 -9.67 -20.62
C PRO A 34 3.25 -10.74 -21.01
N GLY A 35 2.08 -10.30 -21.46
CA GLY A 35 0.95 -11.19 -21.81
C GLY A 35 0.18 -11.72 -20.60
N ASN A 36 0.45 -11.23 -19.38
CA ASN A 36 -0.11 -11.69 -18.11
C ASN A 36 -0.03 -13.22 -17.98
N GLU A 37 1.16 -13.78 -18.25
CA GLU A 37 1.38 -15.22 -18.38
C GLU A 37 1.64 -15.94 -17.06
N HIS A 38 2.12 -15.24 -16.03
CA HIS A 38 2.65 -15.86 -14.81
C HIS A 38 1.87 -15.48 -13.55
N VAL A 39 1.21 -14.32 -13.55
CA VAL A 39 0.54 -13.79 -12.35
C VAL A 39 -0.94 -13.49 -12.60
N VAL A 40 -1.74 -13.61 -11.54
CA VAL A 40 -3.18 -13.31 -11.53
C VAL A 40 -3.45 -12.32 -10.39
N PRO A 41 -4.02 -11.14 -10.64
CA PRO A 41 -4.26 -10.17 -9.57
C PRO A 41 -5.30 -10.69 -8.59
N TYR A 42 -5.07 -10.41 -7.31
CA TYR A 42 -5.91 -10.82 -6.20
C TYR A 42 -6.58 -9.60 -5.56
N MET A 43 -5.76 -8.76 -4.94
CA MET A 43 -6.19 -7.55 -4.26
C MET A 43 -5.29 -6.40 -4.63
N TRP A 44 -5.80 -5.19 -4.47
CA TRP A 44 -5.03 -3.97 -4.66
C TRP A 44 -5.40 -2.96 -3.60
N GLY A 45 -4.52 -2.02 -3.39
CA GLY A 45 -4.71 -0.95 -2.41
C GLY A 45 -3.70 0.16 -2.63
N THR A 46 -3.66 1.07 -1.66
CA THR A 46 -2.68 2.16 -1.64
C THR A 46 -1.78 2.09 -0.42
N THR A 47 -0.54 2.55 -0.55
CA THR A 47 0.24 2.97 0.62
C THR A 47 -0.11 4.40 0.97
N SER A 48 -0.72 4.54 2.14
CA SER A 48 -1.48 5.72 2.56
C SER A 48 -1.06 6.16 3.95
N ILE A 49 -1.71 7.22 4.45
CA ILE A 49 -1.53 7.69 5.82
C ILE A 49 -2.73 7.27 6.66
N GLY A 50 -2.48 6.55 7.75
CA GLY A 50 -3.42 6.35 8.83
C GLY A 50 -3.09 7.33 9.96
N TYR A 51 -4.08 8.03 10.51
CA TYR A 51 -3.85 8.96 11.61
C TYR A 51 -4.95 8.96 12.66
N ASN A 52 -4.57 9.24 13.91
CA ASN A 52 -5.50 9.47 15.01
C ASN A 52 -6.01 10.91 14.96
N ALA A 53 -7.30 11.09 14.65
CA ALA A 53 -7.88 12.40 14.39
C ALA A 53 -7.73 13.36 15.58
N ALA A 54 -8.07 12.91 16.79
CA ALA A 54 -7.98 13.73 18.00
C ALA A 54 -6.53 14.17 18.29
N LYS A 55 -5.57 13.25 18.24
CA LYS A 55 -4.16 13.56 18.55
C LYS A 55 -3.50 14.48 17.53
N VAL A 56 -3.81 14.29 16.24
CA VAL A 56 -3.31 15.17 15.17
C VAL A 56 -3.96 16.56 15.28
N ASN A 57 -5.27 16.64 15.55
CA ASN A 57 -5.97 17.91 15.73
C ASN A 57 -5.45 18.71 16.93
N GLU A 58 -5.16 18.04 18.06
CA GLU A 58 -4.57 18.67 19.23
C GLU A 58 -3.23 19.35 18.90
N ARG A 59 -2.40 18.72 18.07
CA ARG A 59 -1.04 19.20 17.76
C ARG A 59 -0.99 20.19 16.62
N LEU A 60 -1.81 20.00 15.58
CA LEU A 60 -1.74 20.81 14.35
C LEU A 60 -2.89 21.80 14.19
N GLY A 61 -4.00 21.58 14.91
CA GLY A 61 -5.27 22.26 14.70
C GLY A 61 -6.22 21.48 13.79
N ALA A 62 -7.53 21.69 13.97
CA ALA A 62 -8.57 21.03 13.19
C ALA A 62 -8.45 21.34 11.68
N ASP A 63 -8.13 22.59 11.33
CA ASP A 63 -8.05 23.07 9.95
C ASP A 63 -6.73 22.74 9.24
N ALA A 64 -5.74 22.17 9.94
CA ALA A 64 -4.49 21.79 9.31
C ALA A 64 -4.72 20.72 8.23
N PRO A 65 -4.12 20.85 7.03
CA PRO A 65 -4.23 19.82 5.99
C PRO A 65 -3.73 18.46 6.49
N LYS A 66 -4.53 17.42 6.30
CA LYS A 66 -4.23 16.03 6.70
C LYS A 66 -4.07 15.11 5.49
N ASP A 67 -4.51 15.55 4.33
CA ASP A 67 -4.38 14.93 3.03
C ASP A 67 -3.00 15.19 2.40
N THR A 68 -1.90 15.09 3.17
CA THR A 68 -0.56 15.43 2.68
C THR A 68 0.54 14.59 3.31
N TRP A 69 1.54 14.23 2.51
CA TRP A 69 2.77 13.58 3.00
C TRP A 69 3.57 14.48 3.96
N ALA A 70 3.29 15.79 4.03
CA ALA A 70 3.92 16.69 4.99
C ALA A 70 3.76 16.24 6.46
N LEU A 71 2.71 15.46 6.79
CA LEU A 71 2.51 14.88 8.13
C LEU A 71 3.72 14.07 8.63
N MET A 72 4.49 13.48 7.72
CA MET A 72 5.68 12.67 8.05
C MET A 72 6.97 13.17 7.39
N PHE A 73 6.89 13.94 6.30
CA PHE A 73 8.05 14.38 5.52
C PHE A 73 8.38 15.88 5.66
N ASP A 74 7.55 16.71 6.30
CA ASP A 74 7.97 18.05 6.70
C ASP A 74 8.53 18.02 8.14
N PRO A 75 9.83 18.27 8.36
CA PRO A 75 10.42 18.31 9.71
C PRO A 75 9.67 19.22 10.70
N LYS A 76 9.07 20.33 10.24
CA LYS A 76 8.31 21.25 11.10
C LYS A 76 6.98 20.65 11.56
N VAL A 77 6.38 19.79 10.73
CA VAL A 77 5.13 19.10 11.07
C VAL A 77 5.44 17.83 11.85
N ALA A 78 6.37 17.01 11.36
CA ALA A 78 6.78 15.76 12.00
C ALA A 78 7.31 15.97 13.43
N SER A 79 8.07 17.04 13.68
CA SER A 79 8.54 17.36 15.04
C SER A 79 7.41 17.63 16.03
N ARG A 80 6.29 18.21 15.58
CA ARG A 80 5.09 18.46 16.41
C ARG A 80 4.28 17.21 16.69
N LEU A 81 4.46 16.16 15.89
CA LEU A 81 3.76 14.87 16.01
C LEU A 81 4.65 13.78 16.63
N ALA A 82 5.94 14.04 16.79
CA ALA A 82 6.92 13.07 17.26
C ALA A 82 6.54 12.46 18.63
N ASP A 83 5.96 13.27 19.53
CA ASP A 83 5.56 12.84 20.86
C ASP A 83 4.38 11.86 20.83
N CYS A 84 3.39 12.07 19.95
CA CYS A 84 2.28 11.13 19.78
C CYS A 84 2.62 9.93 18.88
N GLY A 85 3.71 10.00 18.13
CA GLY A 85 4.31 8.87 17.44
C GLY A 85 3.99 8.81 15.96
N ILE A 86 5.07 8.72 15.18
CA ILE A 86 5.05 8.53 13.73
C ILE A 86 5.74 7.20 13.41
N SER A 87 5.13 6.36 12.59
CA SER A 87 5.77 5.16 12.03
C SER A 87 5.83 5.20 10.52
N LEU A 88 6.86 4.56 9.96
CA LEU A 88 6.95 4.25 8.53
C LEU A 88 6.93 2.73 8.33
N ILE A 89 6.33 2.22 7.26
CA ILE A 89 6.50 0.79 6.90
C ILE A 89 7.97 0.49 6.61
N ASP A 90 8.40 -0.75 6.90
CA ASP A 90 9.74 -1.22 6.56
C ASP A 90 9.79 -1.75 5.11
N ASP A 91 9.31 -0.92 4.18
CA ASP A 91 9.37 -1.18 2.74
C ASP A 91 10.09 -0.01 2.05
N PRO A 92 11.33 -0.21 1.59
CA PRO A 92 12.09 0.84 0.94
C PRO A 92 11.49 1.27 -0.39
N THR A 93 10.75 0.41 -1.10
CA THR A 93 10.16 0.79 -2.38
C THR A 93 9.08 1.84 -2.13
N GLU A 94 8.14 1.51 -1.25
CA GLU A 94 7.00 2.36 -0.90
C GLU A 94 7.44 3.68 -0.26
N VAL A 95 8.34 3.63 0.73
CA VAL A 95 8.78 4.83 1.45
C VAL A 95 9.55 5.79 0.55
N PHE A 96 10.45 5.28 -0.30
CA PHE A 96 11.18 6.16 -1.23
C PHE A 96 10.27 6.72 -2.32
N SER A 97 9.30 5.94 -2.82
CA SER A 97 8.34 6.44 -3.80
C SER A 97 7.47 7.55 -3.19
N ALA A 98 6.96 7.39 -1.97
CA ALA A 98 6.23 8.45 -1.25
C ALA A 98 7.10 9.71 -1.03
N ALA A 99 8.36 9.54 -0.64
CA ALA A 99 9.30 10.65 -0.47
C ALA A 99 9.57 11.39 -1.80
N LEU A 100 9.73 10.66 -2.91
CA LEU A 100 9.92 11.24 -4.23
C LEU A 100 8.69 12.01 -4.71
N VAL A 101 7.48 11.48 -4.49
CA VAL A 101 6.21 12.16 -4.76
C VAL A 101 6.14 13.49 -4.01
N TYR A 102 6.44 13.48 -2.72
CA TYR A 102 6.44 14.69 -1.91
C TYR A 102 7.45 15.75 -2.39
N LEU A 103 8.59 15.31 -2.95
CA LEU A 103 9.58 16.18 -3.57
C LEU A 103 9.22 16.64 -4.99
N GLY A 104 8.07 16.24 -5.53
CA GLY A 104 7.66 16.54 -6.90
C GLY A 104 8.51 15.82 -7.96
N LYS A 105 9.05 14.66 -7.63
CA LYS A 105 9.92 13.83 -8.50
C LYS A 105 9.16 12.61 -9.00
N ASP A 106 9.72 11.96 -10.03
CA ASP A 106 9.22 10.68 -10.50
C ASP A 106 9.36 9.62 -9.37
N PRO A 107 8.25 9.03 -8.88
CA PRO A 107 8.25 8.00 -7.83
C PRO A 107 9.03 6.73 -8.20
N ASN A 108 9.23 6.49 -9.49
CA ASN A 108 9.96 5.36 -10.03
C ASN A 108 11.39 5.73 -10.45
N SER A 109 11.85 6.94 -10.15
CA SER A 109 13.19 7.40 -10.52
C SER A 109 14.30 6.47 -9.98
N THR A 110 15.23 6.15 -10.88
CA THR A 110 16.49 5.46 -10.57
C THR A 110 17.69 6.40 -10.61
N ALA A 111 17.46 7.70 -10.84
CA ALA A 111 18.52 8.69 -10.89
C ALA A 111 19.20 8.85 -9.53
N LYS A 112 20.53 8.89 -9.52
CA LYS A 112 21.30 9.06 -8.28
C LYS A 112 20.90 10.33 -7.51
N ALA A 113 20.70 11.45 -8.21
CA ALA A 113 20.34 12.72 -7.60
C ALA A 113 18.98 12.66 -6.89
N ASP A 114 18.02 11.92 -7.43
CA ASP A 114 16.70 11.75 -6.84
C ASP A 114 16.76 10.81 -5.63
N LEU A 115 17.54 9.73 -5.71
CA LEU A 115 17.80 8.87 -4.57
C LEU A 115 18.48 9.63 -3.42
N ASP A 116 19.48 10.46 -3.72
CA ASP A 116 20.17 11.28 -2.71
C ASP A 116 19.20 12.29 -2.08
N ALA A 117 18.36 12.95 -2.87
CA ALA A 117 17.36 13.90 -2.38
C ALA A 117 16.30 13.23 -1.47
N ALA A 118 15.75 12.09 -1.88
CA ALA A 118 14.82 11.32 -1.07
C ALA A 118 15.47 10.80 0.22
N THR A 119 16.73 10.36 0.14
CA THR A 119 17.50 9.94 1.32
C THR A 119 17.66 11.10 2.31
N ALA A 120 18.06 12.28 1.83
CA ALA A 120 18.23 13.47 2.67
C ALA A 120 16.92 13.92 3.33
N LEU A 121 15.80 13.86 2.60
CA LEU A 121 14.47 14.10 3.15
C LEU A 121 14.15 13.13 4.30
N LEU A 122 14.31 11.83 4.05
CA LEU A 122 14.04 10.79 5.05
C LEU A 122 14.95 10.90 6.28
N GLU A 123 16.22 11.23 6.09
CA GLU A 123 17.17 11.50 7.17
C GLU A 123 16.77 12.75 7.98
N SER A 124 16.22 13.79 7.33
CA SER A 124 15.79 15.02 8.02
C SER A 124 14.62 14.82 8.98
N VAL A 125 13.76 13.83 8.72
CA VAL A 125 12.63 13.49 9.59
C VAL A 125 12.90 12.29 10.50
N ARG A 126 14.01 11.57 10.27
CA ARG A 126 14.38 10.37 11.02
C ARG A 126 14.33 10.52 12.55
N PRO A 127 14.75 11.65 13.17
CA PRO A 127 14.64 11.84 14.62
C PRO A 127 13.20 11.85 15.16
N TYR A 128 12.20 12.08 14.30
CA TYR A 128 10.78 12.13 14.66
C TYR A 128 10.04 10.81 14.40
N ILE A 129 10.69 9.87 13.68
CA ILE A 129 10.13 8.56 13.39
C ILE A 129 10.44 7.61 14.55
N ARG A 130 9.38 7.07 15.15
CA ARG A 130 9.48 6.16 16.29
C ARG A 130 10.06 4.80 15.90
N TYR A 131 9.57 4.23 14.80
CA TYR A 131 10.05 2.96 14.28
C TYR A 131 9.74 2.77 12.79
N PHE A 132 10.35 1.73 12.24
CA PHE A 132 10.07 1.18 10.91
C PHE A 132 9.54 -0.24 11.05
N HIS A 133 8.29 -0.48 10.69
CA HIS A 133 7.68 -1.82 10.77
C HIS A 133 6.44 -1.92 9.88
N SER A 134 6.24 -3.06 9.23
CA SER A 134 5.17 -3.25 8.23
C SER A 134 3.91 -3.91 8.77
N SER A 135 3.63 -3.87 10.09
CA SER A 135 2.40 -4.46 10.64
C SER A 135 2.08 -4.05 12.09
N GLN A 136 3.10 -3.79 12.92
CA GLN A 136 2.89 -3.34 14.31
C GLN A 136 2.02 -2.07 14.40
N TYR A 137 2.16 -1.18 13.41
CA TYR A 137 1.41 0.08 13.35
C TYR A 137 -0.12 -0.11 13.37
N ILE A 138 -0.63 -1.28 12.98
CA ILE A 138 -2.07 -1.58 13.01
C ILE A 138 -2.60 -1.50 14.45
N ASN A 139 -1.97 -2.24 15.35
CA ASN A 139 -2.39 -2.27 16.75
C ASN A 139 -2.04 -0.96 17.47
N ASP A 140 -0.87 -0.39 17.17
CA ASP A 140 -0.45 0.86 17.79
C ASP A 140 -1.35 2.04 17.37
N LEU A 141 -1.85 2.08 16.13
CA LEU A 141 -2.89 3.04 15.74
C LEU A 141 -4.21 2.76 16.45
N ALA A 142 -4.66 1.51 16.47
CA ALA A 142 -5.94 1.13 17.07
C ALA A 142 -6.02 1.44 18.57
N ASN A 143 -4.91 1.25 19.29
CA ASN A 143 -4.78 1.56 20.72
C ASN A 143 -4.46 3.04 20.99
N GLY A 144 -4.16 3.81 19.94
CA GLY A 144 -3.75 5.20 20.05
C GLY A 144 -2.30 5.39 20.51
N ASP A 145 -1.46 4.37 20.50
CA ASP A 145 -0.03 4.49 20.77
C ASP A 145 0.68 5.34 19.70
N LEU A 146 0.23 5.27 18.44
CA LEU A 146 0.64 6.15 17.35
C LEU A 146 -0.43 7.19 17.03
N CYS A 147 -0.01 8.34 16.48
CA CYS A 147 -0.91 9.30 15.87
C CYS A 147 -0.80 9.39 14.36
N VAL A 148 0.31 8.95 13.75
CA VAL A 148 0.49 8.89 12.29
C VAL A 148 1.24 7.61 11.93
N ALA A 149 0.75 6.90 10.91
CA ALA A 149 1.47 5.80 10.29
C ALA A 149 1.40 5.94 8.77
N HIS A 150 2.54 5.79 8.10
CA HIS A 150 2.54 5.29 6.72
C HIS A 150 2.21 3.80 6.76
N GLY A 151 1.20 3.36 6.01
CA GLY A 151 0.70 1.99 6.06
C GLY A 151 -0.09 1.60 4.82
N TYR A 152 -0.37 0.31 4.69
CA TYR A 152 -1.23 -0.22 3.65
C TYR A 152 -2.70 0.14 3.96
N SER A 153 -3.46 0.53 2.94
CA SER A 153 -4.84 1.00 3.09
C SER A 153 -5.76 0.07 3.92
N GLY A 154 -5.83 -1.21 3.58
CA GLY A 154 -6.68 -2.16 4.31
C GLY A 154 -6.21 -2.39 5.76
N ASP A 155 -4.90 -2.34 6.02
CA ASP A 155 -4.35 -2.44 7.39
C ASP A 155 -4.75 -1.24 8.26
N ILE A 156 -4.76 -0.03 7.70
CA ILE A 156 -5.23 1.18 8.39
C ILE A 156 -6.74 1.07 8.69
N LEU A 157 -7.52 0.49 7.77
CA LEU A 157 -8.95 0.25 7.99
C LEU A 157 -9.19 -0.82 9.06
N GLN A 158 -8.38 -1.88 9.10
CA GLN A 158 -8.41 -2.84 10.20
C GLN A 158 -8.08 -2.17 11.55
N ALA A 159 -7.12 -1.24 11.58
CA ALA A 159 -6.82 -0.49 12.79
C ALA A 159 -8.02 0.37 13.26
N ARG A 160 -8.71 1.02 12.32
CA ARG A 160 -9.97 1.74 12.59
C ARG A 160 -11.03 0.81 13.17
N ASP A 161 -11.26 -0.32 12.53
CA ASP A 161 -12.33 -1.24 12.94
C ASP A 161 -12.04 -1.84 14.32
N ARG A 162 -10.78 -2.21 14.60
CA ARG A 162 -10.34 -2.64 15.94
C ARG A 162 -10.53 -1.57 17.01
N ALA A 163 -10.27 -0.29 16.69
CA ALA A 163 -10.50 0.81 17.64
C ALA A 163 -12.00 0.98 17.96
N VAL A 164 -12.86 0.85 16.94
CA VAL A 164 -14.32 0.87 17.09
C VAL A 164 -14.81 -0.30 17.93
N GLU A 165 -14.37 -1.52 17.62
CA GLU A 165 -14.72 -2.75 18.36
C GLU A 165 -14.28 -2.70 19.83
N ALA A 166 -13.09 -2.15 20.09
CA ALA A 166 -12.56 -1.97 21.44
C ALA A 166 -13.30 -0.87 22.24
N ASN A 167 -14.09 -0.03 21.56
CA ASN A 167 -14.80 1.12 22.15
C ASN A 167 -13.88 1.99 23.03
N ASN A 168 -12.64 2.21 22.58
CA ASN A 168 -11.60 2.88 23.34
C ASN A 168 -11.51 4.40 23.06
N GLY A 169 -12.42 4.93 22.22
CA GLY A 169 -12.49 6.34 21.86
C GLY A 169 -11.44 6.81 20.84
N VAL A 170 -10.64 5.91 20.27
CA VAL A 170 -9.67 6.23 19.22
C VAL A 170 -10.36 6.31 17.86
N GLU A 171 -10.23 7.46 17.19
CA GLU A 171 -10.71 7.65 15.82
C GLU A 171 -9.52 7.60 14.84
N VAL A 172 -9.41 6.48 14.11
CA VAL A 172 -8.41 6.31 13.05
C VAL A 172 -9.00 6.70 11.70
N VAL A 173 -8.31 7.59 10.99
CA VAL A 173 -8.70 8.05 9.66
C VAL A 173 -7.63 7.64 8.65
N LEU A 174 -8.07 7.03 7.54
CA LEU A 174 -7.25 6.80 6.36
C LEU A 174 -7.33 8.02 5.43
N THR A 175 -6.18 8.44 4.90
CA THR A 175 -6.12 9.46 3.86
C THR A 175 -5.10 9.10 2.78
N ILE A 176 -5.50 9.32 1.52
CA ILE A 176 -4.65 9.19 0.34
C ILE A 176 -4.07 10.60 0.03
N PRO A 177 -2.79 10.87 0.29
CA PRO A 177 -2.22 12.23 0.24
C PRO A 177 -2.33 12.88 -1.13
N ARG A 178 -2.77 14.14 -1.21
CA ARG A 178 -3.13 14.87 -2.45
C ARG A 178 -2.02 14.88 -3.50
N GLU A 179 -0.77 14.78 -3.07
CA GLU A 179 0.40 14.73 -3.94
C GLU A 179 0.46 13.44 -4.77
N GLY A 180 -0.22 12.38 -4.34
CA GLY A 180 -0.22 11.05 -4.95
C GLY A 180 0.21 9.98 -3.95
N ALA A 181 -0.04 8.72 -4.28
CA ALA A 181 0.31 7.56 -3.47
C ALA A 181 0.60 6.36 -4.37
N VAL A 182 1.37 5.38 -3.87
CA VAL A 182 1.57 4.14 -4.62
C VAL A 182 0.28 3.33 -4.56
N ALA A 183 -0.15 2.81 -5.71
CA ALA A 183 -1.15 1.77 -5.82
C ALA A 183 -0.44 0.43 -6.09
N PHE A 184 -0.49 -0.47 -5.11
CA PHE A 184 0.08 -1.80 -5.24
C PHE A 184 -1.01 -2.79 -5.63
N VAL A 185 -0.59 -3.85 -6.34
CA VAL A 185 -1.44 -4.98 -6.69
C VAL A 185 -0.75 -6.24 -6.20
N ASP A 186 -1.39 -6.91 -5.26
CA ASP A 186 -0.99 -8.24 -4.83
C ASP A 186 -1.50 -9.26 -5.84
N VAL A 187 -0.60 -10.17 -6.21
CA VAL A 187 -0.85 -11.16 -7.26
C VAL A 187 -0.62 -12.57 -6.74
N MET A 188 -1.42 -13.51 -7.23
CA MET A 188 -1.17 -14.94 -7.10
C MET A 188 -0.21 -15.38 -8.21
N ALA A 189 0.83 -16.11 -7.85
CA ALA A 189 1.77 -16.72 -8.78
C ALA A 189 2.03 -18.17 -8.37
N MET A 190 2.31 -19.05 -9.34
CA MET A 190 2.68 -20.43 -9.07
C MET A 190 4.20 -20.61 -9.16
N PRO A 191 4.88 -21.09 -8.10
CA PRO A 191 6.28 -21.49 -8.20
C PRO A 191 6.51 -22.48 -9.35
N ALA A 192 7.65 -22.37 -10.02
CA ALA A 192 8.00 -23.20 -11.17
C ALA A 192 8.03 -24.70 -10.82
N ASP A 193 8.43 -25.01 -9.58
CA ASP A 193 8.57 -26.35 -9.00
C ASP A 193 7.38 -26.77 -8.13
N ALA A 194 6.24 -26.06 -8.19
CA ALA A 194 5.06 -26.40 -7.39
C ALA A 194 4.65 -27.87 -7.61
N PRO A 195 4.55 -28.71 -6.56
CA PRO A 195 4.33 -30.16 -6.70
C PRO A 195 2.89 -30.51 -7.11
N HIS A 196 1.95 -29.57 -6.93
CA HIS A 196 0.53 -29.75 -7.21
C HIS A 196 -0.04 -28.59 -8.03
N PRO A 197 0.42 -28.38 -9.28
CA PRO A 197 -0.02 -27.26 -10.09
C PRO A 197 -1.52 -27.29 -10.39
N GLU A 198 -2.12 -28.48 -10.46
CA GLU A 198 -3.56 -28.63 -10.72
C GLU A 198 -4.42 -28.13 -9.57
N ASN A 199 -3.97 -28.33 -8.33
CA ASN A 199 -4.64 -27.78 -7.16
C ASN A 199 -4.44 -26.26 -7.07
N ALA A 200 -3.28 -25.75 -7.46
CA ALA A 200 -3.02 -24.31 -7.50
C ALA A 200 -3.96 -23.59 -8.48
N HIS A 201 -4.18 -24.12 -9.68
CA HIS A 201 -5.16 -23.56 -10.62
C HIS A 201 -6.58 -23.55 -10.03
N ARG A 202 -7.01 -24.66 -9.41
CA ARG A 202 -8.33 -24.75 -8.77
C ARG A 202 -8.49 -23.70 -7.66
N LEU A 203 -7.45 -23.48 -6.85
CA LEU A 203 -7.47 -22.47 -5.80
C LEU A 203 -7.55 -21.05 -6.39
N ILE A 204 -6.71 -20.74 -7.39
CA ILE A 204 -6.74 -19.45 -8.08
C ILE A 204 -8.13 -19.19 -8.67
N ASP A 205 -8.68 -20.16 -9.39
CA ASP A 205 -10.01 -20.03 -10.01
C ASP A 205 -11.12 -19.85 -8.97
N PHE A 206 -11.07 -20.60 -7.86
CA PHE A 206 -12.01 -20.47 -6.75
C PHE A 206 -11.96 -19.08 -6.12
N LEU A 207 -10.76 -18.56 -5.85
CA LEU A 207 -10.56 -17.23 -5.26
C LEU A 207 -11.05 -16.11 -6.18
N MET A 208 -11.02 -16.29 -7.50
CA MET A 208 -11.55 -15.32 -8.47
C MET A 208 -13.08 -15.35 -8.60
N GLY A 209 -13.76 -16.30 -7.97
CA GLY A 209 -15.22 -16.34 -7.95
C GLY A 209 -15.80 -15.06 -7.32
N PRO A 210 -16.73 -14.33 -7.96
CA PRO A 210 -17.23 -13.04 -7.47
C PRO A 210 -17.74 -13.07 -6.01
N GLU A 211 -18.49 -14.10 -5.62
CA GLU A 211 -18.99 -14.26 -4.25
C GLU A 211 -17.88 -14.55 -3.24
N VAL A 212 -16.85 -15.28 -3.66
CA VAL A 212 -15.72 -15.65 -2.79
C VAL A 212 -14.88 -14.41 -2.52
N ILE A 213 -14.46 -13.72 -3.58
CA ILE A 213 -13.59 -12.55 -3.44
C ILE A 213 -14.28 -11.38 -2.75
N ALA A 214 -15.59 -11.19 -2.95
CA ALA A 214 -16.39 -10.19 -2.25
C ALA A 214 -16.29 -10.36 -0.73
N LYS A 215 -16.54 -11.58 -0.23
CA LYS A 215 -16.47 -11.89 1.21
C LYS A 215 -15.08 -11.66 1.79
N ILE A 216 -14.03 -11.94 1.01
CA ILE A 216 -12.67 -11.67 1.46
C ILE A 216 -12.47 -10.15 1.56
N SER A 217 -12.82 -9.39 0.51
CA SER A 217 -12.74 -7.92 0.54
C SER A 217 -13.51 -7.30 1.69
N ASP A 218 -14.73 -7.79 1.98
CA ASP A 218 -15.54 -7.33 3.11
C ASP A 218 -14.84 -7.55 4.47
N PHE A 219 -14.15 -8.69 4.61
CA PHE A 219 -13.44 -9.03 5.84
C PHE A 219 -12.12 -8.28 6.02
N VAL A 220 -11.32 -8.15 4.96
CA VAL A 220 -9.94 -7.60 5.07
C VAL A 220 -9.83 -6.11 4.76
N GLY A 221 -10.86 -5.51 4.15
CA GLY A 221 -10.90 -4.09 3.80
C GLY A 221 -10.01 -3.70 2.60
N TYR A 222 -9.77 -4.61 1.66
CA TYR A 222 -9.03 -4.35 0.42
C TYR A 222 -9.93 -4.47 -0.82
N ALA A 223 -9.65 -3.63 -1.83
CA ALA A 223 -10.27 -3.77 -3.13
C ALA A 223 -9.73 -5.01 -3.84
N ASN A 224 -10.59 -5.68 -4.60
CA ASN A 224 -10.19 -6.83 -5.40
C ASN A 224 -10.20 -6.51 -6.90
N ALA A 225 -9.65 -7.43 -7.70
CA ALA A 225 -9.51 -7.28 -9.14
C ALA A 225 -10.71 -7.81 -9.96
N ILE A 226 -11.88 -8.03 -9.34
CA ILE A 226 -13.07 -8.61 -9.97
C ILE A 226 -14.23 -7.60 -9.90
N PRO A 227 -14.47 -6.78 -10.94
CA PRO A 227 -15.50 -5.73 -10.89
C PRO A 227 -16.92 -6.26 -10.63
N ALA A 228 -17.22 -7.47 -11.09
CA ALA A 228 -18.52 -8.11 -10.87
C ALA A 228 -18.79 -8.44 -9.39
N SER A 229 -17.77 -8.44 -8.52
CA SER A 229 -17.92 -8.67 -7.08
C SER A 229 -18.52 -7.47 -6.34
N LEU A 230 -18.42 -6.25 -6.88
CA LEU A 230 -18.82 -5.00 -6.21
C LEU A 230 -20.29 -4.96 -5.79
N SER A 231 -21.18 -5.60 -6.54
CA SER A 231 -22.62 -5.67 -6.20
C SER A 231 -22.92 -6.67 -5.08
N LEU A 232 -21.98 -7.56 -4.76
CA LEU A 232 -22.10 -8.62 -3.75
C LEU A 232 -21.48 -8.21 -2.41
N MET A 233 -20.71 -7.13 -2.39
CA MET A 233 -20.01 -6.62 -1.22
C MET A 233 -20.92 -5.80 -0.30
N ASP A 234 -20.54 -5.73 0.97
CA ASP A 234 -21.19 -4.88 1.95
C ASP A 234 -21.14 -3.41 1.53
N GLU A 235 -22.27 -2.71 1.70
CA GLU A 235 -22.42 -1.33 1.22
C GLU A 235 -21.39 -0.38 1.86
N ALA A 236 -21.07 -0.60 3.13
CA ALA A 236 -20.08 0.17 3.87
C ALA A 236 -18.66 -0.02 3.32
N VAL A 237 -18.35 -1.19 2.73
CA VAL A 237 -17.03 -1.51 2.19
C VAL A 237 -16.92 -0.98 0.76
N ARG A 238 -17.88 -1.31 -0.12
CA ARG A 238 -17.85 -0.88 -1.53
C ARG A 238 -17.93 0.64 -1.72
N ASN A 239 -18.58 1.36 -0.80
CA ASN A 239 -18.69 2.83 -0.84
C ASN A 239 -17.57 3.54 -0.06
N ASN A 240 -16.64 2.79 0.57
CA ASN A 240 -15.51 3.38 1.29
C ASN A 240 -14.48 3.91 0.29
N LYS A 241 -14.31 5.24 0.25
CA LYS A 241 -13.37 5.92 -0.66
C LYS A 241 -11.89 5.61 -0.39
N GLY A 242 -11.55 5.03 0.76
CA GLY A 242 -10.23 4.50 1.06
C GLY A 242 -9.96 3.12 0.44
N ILE A 243 -11.02 2.37 0.13
CA ILE A 243 -10.97 1.05 -0.52
C ILE A 243 -11.17 1.20 -2.03
N PHE A 244 -12.23 1.90 -2.43
CA PHE A 244 -12.56 2.23 -3.81
C PHE A 244 -12.54 3.75 -4.00
N PRO A 245 -11.37 4.34 -4.28
CA PRO A 245 -11.22 5.77 -4.45
C PRO A 245 -12.00 6.29 -5.68
N PRO A 246 -12.49 7.54 -5.63
CA PRO A 246 -13.09 8.16 -6.81
C PRO A 246 -12.03 8.36 -7.91
N GLN A 247 -12.50 8.52 -9.15
CA GLN A 247 -11.66 8.60 -10.35
C GLN A 247 -10.54 9.66 -10.25
N GLU A 248 -10.84 10.84 -9.71
CA GLU A 248 -9.87 11.91 -9.47
C GLU A 248 -8.70 11.51 -8.55
N VAL A 249 -8.94 10.55 -7.64
CA VAL A 249 -7.91 9.99 -6.79
C VAL A 249 -7.13 8.89 -7.52
N LEU A 250 -7.80 8.05 -8.31
CA LEU A 250 -7.14 7.04 -9.13
C LEU A 250 -6.13 7.65 -10.11
N GLU A 251 -6.44 8.81 -10.68
CA GLU A 251 -5.58 9.51 -11.65
C GLU A 251 -4.25 10.03 -11.07
N ARG A 252 -4.15 10.15 -9.75
CA ARG A 252 -2.92 10.52 -9.02
C ARG A 252 -2.23 9.35 -8.33
N LEU A 253 -2.76 8.13 -8.49
CA LEU A 253 -2.09 6.92 -7.98
C LEU A 253 -0.97 6.48 -8.91
N ILE A 254 0.05 5.88 -8.32
CA ILE A 254 1.28 5.53 -8.99
C ILE A 254 1.42 4.02 -8.98
N ALA A 255 1.55 3.43 -10.16
CA ALA A 255 1.97 2.04 -10.28
C ALA A 255 3.49 1.93 -9.98
N PRO A 256 3.92 1.05 -9.06
CA PRO A 256 5.33 0.83 -8.81
C PRO A 256 5.97 0.13 -10.02
N ALA A 257 7.13 0.64 -10.46
CA ALA A 257 7.90 0.05 -11.56
C ALA A 257 8.93 -0.97 -11.05
N GLU A 258 9.25 -1.96 -11.88
CA GLU A 258 10.39 -2.85 -11.60
C GLU A 258 11.70 -2.09 -11.78
N LEU A 259 12.40 -1.84 -10.67
CA LEU A 259 13.73 -1.24 -10.69
C LEU A 259 14.78 -2.28 -11.10
N ASP A 260 15.80 -1.84 -11.84
CA ASP A 260 16.94 -2.71 -12.13
C ASP A 260 17.70 -3.12 -10.84
N PRO A 261 18.46 -4.24 -10.85
CA PRO A 261 19.13 -4.72 -9.66
C PRO A 261 20.12 -3.72 -9.04
N ALA A 262 20.74 -2.83 -9.81
CA ALA A 262 21.69 -1.84 -9.29
C ALA A 262 20.95 -0.70 -8.58
N ALA A 263 19.82 -0.24 -9.12
CA ALA A 263 18.92 0.72 -8.49
C ALA A 263 18.33 0.14 -7.19
N GLN A 264 17.84 -1.11 -7.21
CA GLN A 264 17.35 -1.80 -6.01
C GLN A 264 18.41 -1.83 -4.90
N ARG A 265 19.64 -2.30 -5.21
CA ARG A 265 20.74 -2.33 -4.24
C ARG A 265 21.08 -0.95 -3.68
N SER A 266 21.01 0.08 -4.51
CA SER A 266 21.31 1.46 -4.09
C SER A 266 20.24 1.98 -3.15
N ARG A 267 18.95 1.74 -3.46
CA ARG A 267 17.82 2.08 -2.59
C ARG A 267 17.88 1.33 -1.27
N THR A 268 18.15 0.02 -1.28
CA THR A 268 18.31 -0.78 -0.05
C THR A 268 19.44 -0.24 0.83
N ARG A 269 20.60 0.11 0.27
CA ARG A 269 21.69 0.72 1.05
C ARG A 269 21.30 2.05 1.67
N ALA A 270 20.62 2.91 0.90
CA ALA A 270 20.13 4.17 1.41
C ALA A 270 19.13 3.97 2.55
N TRP A 271 18.21 3.01 2.39
CA TRP A 271 17.25 2.65 3.44
C TRP A 271 17.91 2.18 4.73
N THR A 272 18.93 1.32 4.64
CA THR A 272 19.69 0.88 5.82
C THR A 272 20.32 2.06 6.55
N ARG A 273 20.85 3.07 5.83
CA ARG A 273 21.38 4.29 6.44
C ARG A 273 20.30 5.11 7.14
N VAL A 274 19.17 5.34 6.48
CA VAL A 274 18.01 6.06 7.05
C VAL A 274 17.59 5.40 8.37
N LYS A 275 17.39 4.08 8.39
CA LYS A 275 16.98 3.36 9.61
C LYS A 275 18.02 3.47 10.73
N ALA A 276 19.31 3.45 10.39
CA ALA A 276 20.42 3.48 11.35
C ALA A 276 20.64 4.86 11.99
N GLY A 277 20.30 5.96 11.31
CA GLY A 277 20.33 7.30 11.89
C GLY A 277 19.43 7.37 13.12
N ARG A 278 19.93 7.88 14.25
CA ARG A 278 19.13 8.16 15.46
C ARG A 278 18.97 9.65 15.64
#